data_AF-A0A8K1I863-F1
#
_entry.id   AF-A0A8K1I863-F1
#
_cell.length_a   1.000
_cell.length_b   1.000
_cell.length_c   1.000
_cell.angle_alpha   90.00
_cell.angle_beta   90.00
_cell.angle_gamma   90.00
#
_symmetry.space_group_name_H-M   'P 1'
#
loop_
_entity.id
_entity.type
_entity.pdbx_description
1 polymer ?
#
loop_
_entity_poly.entity_id
_entity_poly.type
_entity_poly.pdbx_seq_one_letter_code
_entity_poly.pdbx_strand_id
1 'polypeptide(L)'
;MLCQISNHLLNFHGSKIVKLAVRKYKLPQFAFLILELFPEIVNKENNKNLLDLEDFYLKSLLPNYNILTGAGSSFGYKHTEIDRIKMKSNYSIERRETIGSLNRGKNLSDETKEKNSRKSVPLFLICTKCKWDK
;
A
#
# COMPACT_ATOMS: atom_id res chain seq x y z
N MET A 1 -17.99 9.59 2.29
CA MET A 1 -18.24 8.26 1.69
C MET A 1 -18.31 8.32 0.15
N LEU A 2 -19.17 9.13 -0.46
CA LEU A 2 -19.25 9.28 -1.94
C LEU A 2 -17.93 9.74 -2.59
N CYS A 3 -17.14 10.57 -1.91
CA CYS A 3 -15.86 11.07 -2.42
C CYS A 3 -14.75 10.01 -2.54
N GLN A 4 -14.82 8.93 -1.76
CA GLN A 4 -13.76 7.91 -1.75
C GLN A 4 -13.94 6.94 -2.92
N ILE A 5 -15.20 6.56 -3.18
CA ILE A 5 -15.58 5.73 -4.32
C ILE A 5 -15.26 6.47 -5.63
N SER A 6 -15.64 7.75 -5.75
CA SER A 6 -15.31 8.55 -6.93
C SER A 6 -13.80 8.72 -7.12
N ASN A 7 -13.03 8.88 -6.04
CA ASN A 7 -11.57 8.96 -6.13
C ASN A 7 -10.91 7.67 -6.62
N HIS A 8 -11.38 6.50 -6.17
CA HIS A 8 -10.83 5.22 -6.61
C HIS A 8 -11.24 4.86 -8.05
N LEU A 9 -12.46 5.21 -8.47
CA LEU A 9 -13.03 4.78 -9.76
C LEU A 9 -12.83 5.78 -10.89
N LEU A 10 -13.00 7.08 -10.61
CA LEU A 10 -12.92 8.13 -11.63
C LEU A 10 -11.53 8.74 -11.68
N ASN A 11 -10.96 9.06 -10.50
CA ASN A 11 -9.63 9.66 -10.41
C ASN A 11 -8.50 8.62 -10.36
N PHE A 12 -8.85 7.33 -10.31
CA PHE A 12 -7.92 6.21 -10.25
C PHE A 12 -6.80 6.38 -9.20
N HIS A 13 -7.11 7.06 -8.10
CA HIS A 13 -6.21 7.31 -7.00
C HIS A 13 -6.40 6.21 -5.95
N GLY A 14 -5.33 5.57 -5.48
CA GLY A 14 -5.40 4.55 -4.42
C GLY A 14 -5.14 3.11 -4.89
N SER A 15 -6.16 2.25 -4.95
CA SER A 15 -5.96 0.82 -5.24
C SER A 15 -5.64 0.56 -6.71
N LYS A 16 -4.44 0.03 -6.97
CA LYS A 16 -4.00 -0.32 -8.32
C LYS A 16 -4.81 -1.48 -8.91
N ILE A 17 -5.19 -2.46 -8.10
CA ILE A 17 -6.00 -3.59 -8.54
C ILE A 17 -7.37 -3.11 -9.04
N VAL A 18 -8.04 -2.25 -8.26
CA VAL A 18 -9.33 -1.65 -8.66
C VAL A 18 -9.18 -0.86 -9.96
N LYS A 19 -8.11 -0.05 -10.09
CA LYS A 19 -7.83 0.67 -11.33
C LYS A 19 -7.67 -0.27 -12.54
N LEU A 20 -6.93 -1.36 -12.40
CA LEU A 20 -6.76 -2.34 -13.48
C LEU A 20 -8.07 -3.04 -13.84
N ALA A 21 -8.87 -3.41 -12.82
CA ALA A 21 -10.17 -4.04 -13.00
C ALA A 21 -11.16 -3.11 -13.74
N VAL A 22 -11.28 -1.85 -13.32
CA VAL A 22 -12.13 -0.85 -13.99
C VAL A 22 -11.68 -0.60 -15.43
N ARG A 23 -10.36 -0.56 -15.69
CA ARG A 23 -9.85 -0.40 -17.06
C ARG A 23 -10.19 -1.58 -17.96
N LYS A 24 -10.13 -2.80 -17.42
CA LYS A 24 -10.40 -4.05 -18.13
C LYS A 24 -11.89 -4.26 -18.38
N TYR A 25 -12.70 -4.15 -17.34
CA TYR A 25 -14.12 -4.53 -17.38
C TYR A 25 -15.07 -3.37 -17.61
N LYS A 26 -14.65 -2.10 -17.42
CA LYS A 26 -15.48 -0.87 -17.46
C LYS A 26 -16.43 -0.74 -16.27
N LEU A 27 -16.91 0.49 -16.02
CA LEU A 27 -17.72 0.84 -14.85
C LEU A 27 -19.09 0.14 -14.76
N PRO A 28 -19.85 -0.06 -15.87
CA PRO A 28 -21.18 -0.68 -15.81
C PRO A 28 -21.20 -2.11 -15.22
N GLN A 29 -20.06 -2.79 -15.20
CA GLN A 29 -19.89 -4.15 -14.73
C GLN A 29 -19.66 -4.23 -13.21
N PHE A 30 -19.61 -3.09 -12.51
CA PHE A 30 -19.42 -3.02 -11.07
C PHE A 30 -20.72 -2.61 -10.38
N ALA A 31 -21.09 -3.34 -9.33
CA ALA A 31 -22.16 -2.97 -8.40
C ALA A 31 -21.57 -2.57 -7.05
N PHE A 32 -22.12 -1.52 -6.44
CA PHE A 32 -21.69 -1.03 -5.14
C PHE A 32 -22.82 -1.25 -4.14
N LEU A 33 -22.49 -1.91 -3.04
CA LEU A 33 -23.41 -2.22 -1.95
C LEU A 33 -22.86 -1.57 -0.67
N ILE A 34 -23.71 -0.83 0.03
CA ILE A 34 -23.39 -0.30 1.35
C ILE A 34 -23.83 -1.37 2.36
N LEU A 35 -22.88 -1.94 3.08
CA LEU A 35 -23.15 -2.96 4.10
C LEU A 35 -23.59 -2.32 5.42
N GLU A 36 -22.80 -1.37 5.92
CA GLU A 36 -23.07 -0.69 7.18
C GLU A 36 -22.55 0.76 7.13
N LEU A 37 -23.28 1.66 7.80
CA LEU A 37 -22.87 3.06 7.96
C LEU A 37 -22.26 3.23 9.35
N PHE A 38 -21.01 3.67 9.41
CA PHE A 38 -20.35 3.97 10.68
C PHE A 38 -20.87 5.32 11.21
N PRO A 39 -21.51 5.37 12.40
CA PRO A 39 -22.19 6.57 12.88
C PRO A 39 -21.23 7.62 13.47
N GLU A 40 -20.02 7.23 13.85
CA GLU A 40 -19.07 8.12 14.53
C GLU A 40 -18.09 8.81 13.57
N ILE A 41 -17.61 9.99 13.96
CA ILE A 41 -16.56 10.70 13.23
C ILE A 41 -15.23 9.96 13.45
N VAL A 42 -14.58 9.58 12.34
CA VAL A 42 -13.36 8.76 12.38
C VAL A 42 -12.17 9.58 12.89
N ASN A 43 -11.75 9.30 14.12
CA ASN A 43 -10.50 9.79 14.73
C ASN A 43 -9.41 8.72 14.68
N LYS A 44 -8.13 9.10 14.90
CA LYS A 44 -6.99 8.16 14.89
C LYS A 44 -7.17 6.97 15.85
N GLU A 45 -7.80 7.20 17.00
CA GLU A 45 -8.04 6.16 18.01
C GLU A 45 -9.20 5.24 17.61
N ASN A 46 -10.26 5.81 17.03
CA ASN A 46 -11.46 5.08 16.60
C ASN A 46 -11.27 4.29 15.28
N ASN A 47 -10.19 4.56 14.56
CA ASN A 47 -9.87 3.84 13.32
C ASN A 47 -9.76 2.32 13.53
N LYS A 48 -9.34 1.89 14.72
CA LYS A 48 -9.28 0.45 15.06
C LYS A 48 -10.66 -0.22 14.94
N ASN A 49 -11.69 0.41 15.49
CA ASN A 49 -13.05 -0.12 15.45
C ASN A 49 -13.58 -0.21 14.01
N LEU A 50 -13.23 0.77 13.17
CA LEU A 50 -13.58 0.75 11.75
C LEU A 50 -12.87 -0.39 11.01
N LEU A 51 -11.59 -0.63 11.30
CA LEU A 51 -10.82 -1.72 10.71
C LEU A 51 -11.33 -3.09 11.18
N ASP A 52 -11.72 -3.22 12.45
CA ASP A 52 -12.29 -4.45 13.00
C ASP A 52 -13.63 -4.80 12.35
N LEU A 53 -14.47 -3.79 12.06
CA LEU A 53 -15.70 -3.96 11.28
C LEU A 53 -15.41 -4.37 9.83
N GLU A 54 -14.45 -3.73 9.17
CA GLU A 54 -14.02 -4.11 7.82
C GLU A 54 -13.55 -5.57 7.80
N ASP A 55 -12.73 -5.96 8.77
CA ASP A 55 -12.25 -7.33 8.96
C ASP A 55 -13.37 -8.33 9.19
N PHE A 56 -14.37 -7.97 10.00
CA PHE A 56 -15.53 -8.80 10.28
C PHE A 56 -16.29 -9.13 8.99
N TYR A 57 -16.57 -8.13 8.14
CA TYR A 57 -17.26 -8.35 6.88
C TYR A 57 -16.40 -9.10 5.86
N LEU A 58 -15.10 -8.83 5.79
CA LEU A 58 -14.18 -9.58 4.91
C LEU A 58 -14.11 -11.06 5.28
N LYS A 59 -14.05 -11.38 6.59
CA LYS A 59 -14.05 -12.77 7.09
C LYS A 59 -15.40 -13.45 6.93
N SER A 60 -16.50 -12.72 7.06
CA SER A 60 -17.85 -13.29 6.93
C SER A 60 -18.22 -13.61 5.48
N LEU A 61 -17.83 -12.75 4.54
CA LEU A 61 -18.20 -12.88 3.13
C LEU A 61 -17.27 -13.82 2.33
N LEU A 62 -16.09 -14.16 2.87
CA LEU A 62 -15.07 -15.03 2.26
C LEU A 62 -14.97 -14.89 0.73
N PRO A 63 -14.74 -13.68 0.19
CA PRO A 63 -14.70 -13.51 -1.25
C PRO A 63 -13.53 -14.29 -1.86
N ASN A 64 -13.82 -15.10 -2.89
CA ASN A 64 -12.86 -15.94 -3.61
C ASN A 64 -11.67 -15.12 -4.23
N TYR A 65 -11.81 -13.81 -4.33
CA TYR A 65 -10.84 -12.90 -4.95
C TYR A 65 -9.99 -12.11 -3.95
N ASN A 66 -10.06 -12.38 -2.63
CA ASN A 66 -9.28 -11.62 -1.66
C ASN A 66 -7.80 -12.04 -1.67
N ILE A 67 -6.92 -11.12 -2.04
CA ILE A 67 -5.46 -11.34 -2.10
C ILE A 67 -4.83 -11.22 -0.69
N LEU A 68 -5.49 -10.54 0.24
CA LEU A 68 -5.06 -10.34 1.63
C LEU A 68 -6.09 -10.93 2.60
N THR A 69 -5.61 -11.51 3.70
CA THR A 69 -6.45 -12.19 4.71
C THR A 69 -6.99 -11.26 5.80
N GLY A 70 -6.64 -9.97 5.80
CA GLY A 70 -7.15 -8.97 6.73
C GLY A 70 -7.01 -7.53 6.20
N ALA A 71 -7.85 -6.64 6.72
CA ALA A 71 -7.85 -5.20 6.55
C ALA A 71 -6.65 -4.59 7.27
N GLY A 72 -6.09 -3.52 6.70
CA GLY A 72 -5.02 -2.74 7.34
C GLY A 72 -3.62 -3.37 7.37
N SER A 73 -3.44 -4.67 7.09
CA SER A 73 -2.10 -5.27 7.02
C SER A 73 -1.96 -6.31 5.89
N SER A 74 -0.84 -6.26 5.17
CA SER A 74 -0.42 -7.33 4.26
C SER A 74 0.27 -8.49 5.01
N PHE A 75 -0.11 -8.71 6.28
CA PHE A 75 0.48 -9.74 7.12
C PHE A 75 0.08 -11.13 6.57
N GLY A 76 1.09 -11.92 6.17
CA GLY A 76 0.91 -13.23 5.56
C GLY A 76 1.07 -13.27 4.03
N TYR A 77 1.11 -12.12 3.35
CA TYR A 77 1.41 -12.09 1.91
C TYR A 77 2.88 -12.42 1.66
N LYS A 78 3.14 -13.59 1.08
CA LYS A 78 4.46 -13.98 0.59
C LYS A 78 4.50 -13.80 -0.92
N HIS A 79 5.54 -13.10 -1.42
CA HIS A 79 5.78 -13.03 -2.85
C HIS A 79 5.90 -14.44 -3.45
N THR A 80 5.36 -14.63 -4.65
CA THR A 80 5.57 -15.86 -5.40
C THR A 80 7.04 -15.97 -5.83
N GLU A 81 7.49 -17.19 -6.16
CA GLU A 81 8.86 -17.44 -6.66
C GLU A 81 9.17 -16.56 -7.89
N ILE A 82 8.19 -16.46 -8.80
CA ILE A 82 8.29 -15.70 -10.06
C ILE A 82 8.44 -14.21 -9.77
N ASP A 83 7.67 -13.68 -8.81
CA ASP A 83 7.77 -12.27 -8.43
C ASP A 83 9.10 -11.96 -7.75
N ARG A 84 9.61 -12.86 -6.90
CA ARG A 84 10.96 -12.74 -6.32
C ARG A 84 12.03 -12.66 -7.42
N ILE A 85 11.93 -13.50 -8.44
CA ILE A 85 12.88 -13.51 -9.57
C ILE A 85 12.79 -12.18 -10.35
N LYS A 86 11.59 -11.69 -10.68
CA LYS A 86 11.40 -10.39 -11.35
C LYS A 86 11.92 -9.21 -10.53
N MET A 87 11.72 -9.24 -9.21
CA MET A 87 12.26 -8.23 -8.30
C MET A 87 13.79 -8.26 -8.30
N LYS A 88 14.38 -9.46 -8.29
CA LYS A 88 15.83 -9.64 -8.34
C LYS A 88 16.43 -9.24 -9.70
N SER A 89 15.75 -9.52 -10.81
CA SER A 89 16.23 -9.19 -12.16
C SER A 89 16.32 -7.68 -12.40
N ASN A 90 15.43 -6.90 -11.79
CA ASN A 90 15.49 -5.43 -11.86
C ASN A 90 16.66 -4.82 -11.07
N TYR A 91 17.33 -5.61 -10.23
CA TYR A 91 18.43 -5.18 -9.37
C TYR A 91 19.76 -5.77 -9.85
N SER A 92 20.19 -5.37 -11.06
CA SER A 92 21.46 -5.83 -11.63
C SER A 92 22.65 -5.42 -10.75
N ILE A 93 23.69 -6.26 -10.76
CA ILE A 93 24.95 -6.00 -10.04
C ILE A 93 25.58 -4.70 -10.56
N GLU A 94 25.56 -4.50 -11.88
CA GLU A 94 26.05 -3.29 -12.53
C GLU A 94 25.41 -2.02 -11.97
N ARG A 95 24.07 -1.97 -11.88
CA ARG A 95 23.37 -0.82 -11.30
C ARG A 95 23.73 -0.60 -9.84
N ARG A 96 23.89 -1.69 -9.06
CA ARG A 96 24.32 -1.61 -7.65
C ARG A 96 25.71 -1.01 -7.54
N GLU A 97 26.65 -1.43 -8.38
CA GLU A 97 28.01 -0.91 -8.45
C GLU A 97 28.06 0.54 -8.93
N THR A 98 27.24 0.93 -9.90
CA THR A 98 27.16 2.33 -10.36
C THR A 98 26.66 3.24 -9.24
N ILE A 99 25.57 2.86 -8.57
CA ILE A 99 25.02 3.64 -7.45
C ILE A 99 26.00 3.67 -6.28
N GLY A 100 26.63 2.54 -5.97
CA GLY A 100 27.67 2.46 -4.96
C GLY A 100 28.83 3.40 -5.26
N SER A 101 29.37 3.35 -6.47
CA SER A 101 30.46 4.22 -6.93
C SER A 101 30.09 5.71 -6.87
N LEU A 102 28.85 6.07 -7.24
CA LEU A 102 28.36 7.45 -7.14
C LEU A 102 28.26 7.98 -5.71
N ASN A 103 28.17 7.09 -4.72
CA ASN A 103 28.06 7.45 -3.29
C ASN A 103 29.38 7.27 -2.53
N ARG A 104 30.37 6.54 -3.08
CA ARG A 104 31.71 6.42 -2.48
C ARG A 104 32.37 7.80 -2.42
N GLY A 105 32.94 8.15 -1.26
CA GLY A 105 33.66 9.40 -1.05
C GLY A 105 32.79 10.65 -0.86
N LYS A 106 31.46 10.55 -0.92
CA LYS A 106 30.57 11.68 -0.62
C LYS A 106 30.39 11.81 0.89
N ASN A 107 30.91 12.89 1.46
CA ASN A 107 30.55 13.31 2.81
C ASN A 107 29.26 14.12 2.75
N LEU A 108 28.25 13.70 3.50
CA LEU A 108 27.01 14.47 3.65
C LEU A 108 27.31 15.78 4.41
N SER A 109 26.64 16.87 4.04
CA SER A 109 26.72 18.12 4.80
C SER A 109 26.12 17.94 6.19
N ASP A 110 26.58 18.75 7.16
CA ASP A 110 26.12 18.63 8.54
C ASP A 110 24.62 18.95 8.68
N GLU A 111 24.09 19.88 7.87
CA GLU A 111 22.64 20.13 7.78
C GLU A 111 21.86 18.89 7.30
N THR A 112 22.42 18.12 6.36
CA THR A 112 21.79 16.89 5.86
C THR A 112 21.88 15.77 6.89
N LYS A 113 23.01 15.65 7.60
CA LYS A 113 23.17 14.72 8.73
C LYS A 113 22.18 15.04 9.84
N GLU A 114 21.99 16.31 10.16
CA GLU A 114 21.06 16.73 11.19
C GLU A 114 19.60 16.50 10.79
N LYS A 115 19.22 16.76 9.54
CA LYS A 115 17.89 16.39 9.00
C LYS A 115 17.66 14.88 9.05
N ASN A 116 18.68 14.06 8.79
CA ASN A 116 18.58 12.60 8.90
C ASN A 116 18.49 12.16 10.37
N SER A 117 19.23 12.79 11.27
CA SER A 117 19.21 12.52 12.71
C SER A 117 17.85 12.88 13.35
N ARG A 118 17.26 14.03 12.98
CA ARG A 118 15.91 14.43 13.41
C ARG A 118 14.82 13.48 12.89
N LYS A 119 15.03 12.84 11.73
CA LYS A 119 14.14 11.81 11.20
C LYS A 119 14.33 10.46 11.90
N SER A 120 15.52 10.19 12.44
CA SER A 120 15.81 9.03 13.27
C SER A 120 15.51 9.30 14.75
N VAL A 121 14.25 9.62 15.05
CA VAL A 121 13.64 9.14 16.29
C VAL A 121 13.69 7.59 16.23
N PRO A 122 13.69 6.81 17.32
CA PRO A 122 13.32 5.40 17.28
C PRO A 122 11.87 5.27 16.77
N LEU A 123 11.70 5.51 15.49
CA LEU A 123 10.52 5.24 14.72
C LEU A 123 10.55 3.73 14.58
N PHE A 124 9.70 3.07 15.37
CA PHE A 124 9.13 1.80 14.98
C PHE A 124 8.67 1.98 13.54
N LEU A 125 9.51 1.57 12.59
CA LEU A 125 9.42 1.96 11.20
C LEU A 125 8.27 1.15 10.59
N ILE A 126 7.04 1.62 10.78
CA ILE A 126 5.95 1.30 9.86
C ILE A 126 6.36 1.98 8.56
N CYS A 127 7.16 1.26 7.77
CA CYS A 127 7.54 1.64 6.43
C CYS A 127 6.27 1.65 5.59
N THR A 128 5.64 2.81 5.49
CA THR A 128 4.68 3.14 4.44
C THR A 128 5.42 3.20 3.11
N LYS A 129 5.90 2.04 2.62
CA LYS A 129 6.39 1.94 1.26
C LYS A 129 5.17 1.90 0.36
N CYS A 130 4.91 3.06 -0.24
CA CYS A 130 4.10 3.24 -1.44
C CYS A 130 4.20 2.02 -2.35
N LYS A 131 3.04 1.38 -2.50
CA LYS A 131 2.61 0.58 -3.64
C LYS A 131 3.28 1.03 -4.93
N TRP A 132 3.89 0.07 -5.61
CA TRP A 132 3.87 0.00 -7.07
C TRP A 132 3.70 -1.45 -7.46
N ASP A 133 2.45 -1.92 -7.53
CA ASP A 133 2.15 -3.12 -8.32
C ASP A 133 2.43 -2.80 -9.79
N LYS A 134 2.76 -3.78 -10.63
CA LYS A 134 2.36 -3.94 -12.04
C LYS A 134 2.35 -5.43 -12.26
#